data_AF-A0A920SJH9-F1
#
_entry.id   AF-A0A920SJH9-F1
#
_cell.length_a   1.000
_cell.length_b   1.000
_cell.length_c   1.000
_cell.angle_alpha   90.00
_cell.angle_beta   90.00
_cell.angle_gamma   90.00
#
_symmetry.space_group_name_H-M   'P 1'
#
loop_
_entity.id
_entity.type
_entity.pdbx_description
1 polymer ?
#
loop_
_entity_poly.entity_id
_entity_poly.type
_entity_poly.pdbx_seq_one_letter_code
_entity_poly.pdbx_strand_id
1 'polypeptide(L)'
;MEAYDLMPTVLDISGAEALSTRAQGPIRCFVKVDVGLERLGTLPAYAAALVDAVTQLPKLELVGLYTHMEGAGGRGRRLHRVAVESIRWRVR
;
A
#
# COMPACT_ATOMS: atom_id res chain seq x y z
N MET A 1 -16.97 3.91 -3.99
CA MET A 1 -16.09 4.00 -2.80
C MET A 1 -16.57 5.10 -1.88
N GLU A 2 -16.71 6.32 -2.37
CA GLU A 2 -17.09 7.49 -1.56
C GLU A 2 -18.48 7.38 -0.91
N ALA A 3 -19.51 6.97 -1.66
CA ALA A 3 -20.88 6.83 -1.12
C ALA A 3 -21.01 5.84 0.05
N TYR A 4 -20.00 4.99 0.26
CA TYR A 4 -19.98 3.96 1.29
C TYR A 4 -18.72 4.06 2.19
N ASP A 5 -17.97 5.17 2.09
CA ASP A 5 -16.72 5.41 2.84
C ASP A 5 -15.73 4.21 2.80
N LEU A 6 -15.63 3.56 1.63
CA LEU A 6 -14.73 2.42 1.44
C LEU A 6 -13.30 2.89 1.21
N MET A 7 -12.36 2.21 1.86
CA MET A 7 -10.92 2.44 1.70
C MET A 7 -10.27 1.44 0.74
N PRO A 8 -9.98 1.81 -0.52
CA PRO A 8 -9.26 0.95 -1.46
C PRO A 8 -7.88 0.56 -0.96
N THR A 9 -7.43 -0.60 -1.42
CA THR A 9 -6.01 -0.96 -1.45
C THR A 9 -5.39 -0.58 -2.79
N VAL A 10 -4.29 0.15 -2.72
CA VAL A 10 -3.40 0.46 -3.84
C VAL A 10 -2.29 -0.59 -3.90
N LEU A 11 -2.08 -1.15 -5.09
CA LEU A 11 -1.07 -2.19 -5.35
C LEU A 11 0.09 -1.66 -6.19
N ASP A 12 -0.19 -0.70 -7.07
CA ASP A 12 0.72 -0.07 -8.01
C ASP A 12 0.23 1.34 -8.37
N ILE A 13 1.05 2.07 -9.14
CA ILE A 13 0.73 3.46 -9.52
C ILE A 13 -0.46 3.54 -10.47
N SER A 14 -0.60 2.60 -11.40
CA SER A 14 -1.70 2.61 -12.37
C SER A 14 -3.06 2.46 -11.69
N GLY A 15 -3.16 1.61 -10.66
CA GLY A 15 -4.35 1.49 -9.83
C GLY A 15 -4.65 2.76 -9.03
N ALA A 16 -3.61 3.42 -8.50
CA ALA A 16 -3.77 4.69 -7.80
C ALA A 16 -4.27 5.81 -8.73
N GLU A 17 -3.68 5.96 -9.92
CA GLU A 17 -4.09 6.94 -10.92
C GLU A 17 -5.54 6.72 -11.38
N ALA A 18 -5.93 5.47 -11.58
CA ALA A 18 -7.30 5.10 -11.93
C ALA A 18 -8.30 5.49 -10.83
N LEU A 19 -7.94 5.27 -9.55
CA LEU A 19 -8.76 5.70 -8.41
C LEU A 19 -8.86 7.23 -8.34
N SER A 20 -7.73 7.92 -8.37
CA SER A 20 -7.62 9.39 -8.36
C SER A 20 -8.47 10.04 -9.46
N THR A 21 -8.40 9.50 -10.68
CA THR A 21 -9.14 10.02 -11.84
C THR A 21 -10.65 9.86 -11.68
N ARG A 22 -11.11 8.75 -11.10
CA ARG A 22 -12.54 8.42 -11.00
C ARG A 22 -13.20 9.02 -9.75
N ALA A 23 -12.42 9.35 -8.74
CA ALA A 23 -12.89 9.93 -7.48
C ALA A 23 -13.64 11.25 -7.71
N GLN A 24 -14.79 11.43 -7.08
CA GLN A 24 -15.55 12.68 -7.09
C GLN A 24 -15.11 13.62 -5.96
N GLY A 25 -14.65 13.06 -4.84
CA GLY A 25 -14.04 13.73 -3.70
C GLY A 25 -12.92 12.89 -3.06
N PRO A 26 -12.39 13.30 -1.89
CA PRO A 26 -11.30 12.60 -1.23
C PRO A 26 -11.64 11.13 -0.91
N ILE A 27 -10.70 10.23 -1.19
CA ILE A 27 -10.78 8.81 -0.88
C ILE A 27 -9.57 8.41 -0.05
N ARG A 28 -9.83 7.88 1.15
CA ARG A 28 -8.81 7.28 2.02
C ARG A 28 -8.37 5.93 1.46
N CYS A 29 -7.07 5.68 1.39
CA CYS A 29 -6.54 4.45 0.81
C CYS A 29 -5.34 3.90 1.59
N PHE A 30 -5.06 2.61 1.40
CA PHE A 30 -3.86 1.97 1.91
C PHE A 30 -2.98 1.46 0.79
N VAL A 31 -1.66 1.56 0.93
CA VAL A 31 -0.72 0.82 0.07
C VAL A 31 -0.48 -0.56 0.65
N LYS A 32 -0.57 -1.60 -0.18
CA LYS A 32 -0.18 -2.95 0.21
C LYS A 32 1.23 -3.25 -0.27
N VAL A 33 2.07 -3.67 0.67
CA VAL A 33 3.44 -4.14 0.39
C VAL A 33 3.45 -5.66 0.40
N ASP A 34 3.93 -6.27 -0.66
CA ASP A 34 4.21 -7.71 -0.70
C ASP A 34 5.59 -7.95 -0.07
N VAL A 35 5.64 -8.76 0.99
CA VAL A 35 6.88 -9.04 1.75
C VAL A 35 7.40 -10.46 1.53
N GLY A 36 7.06 -11.06 0.39
CA GLY A 36 7.55 -12.38 0.00
C GLY A 36 6.49 -13.46 -0.08
N LEU A 37 5.22 -13.07 -0.25
CA LEU A 37 4.11 -14.00 -0.52
C LEU A 37 3.77 -14.08 -2.01
N GLU A 38 4.35 -13.18 -2.83
CA GLU A 38 4.21 -13.11 -4.29
C GLU A 38 2.75 -13.18 -4.75
N ARG A 39 1.87 -12.46 -4.05
CA ARG A 39 0.43 -12.45 -4.31
C ARG A 39 -0.03 -11.09 -4.81
N LEU A 40 -0.12 -10.11 -3.90
CA LEU A 40 -0.63 -8.77 -4.22
C LEU A 40 0.08 -7.74 -3.35
N GLY A 41 0.58 -6.70 -4.00
CA GLY A 41 1.22 -5.56 -3.37
C GLY A 41 2.48 -5.15 -4.13
N THR A 42 2.97 -3.95 -3.85
CA THR A 42 4.27 -3.50 -4.34
C THR A 42 5.40 -4.19 -3.59
N LEU A 43 6.52 -4.45 -4.26
CA LEU A 43 7.69 -5.00 -3.58
C LEU A 43 8.26 -3.98 -2.58
N PRO A 44 8.94 -4.42 -1.51
CA PRO A 44 9.42 -3.50 -0.47
C PRO A 44 10.40 -2.46 -1.02
N ALA A 45 11.19 -2.83 -2.03
CA ALA A 45 12.13 -1.93 -2.71
C ALA A 45 11.44 -0.76 -3.45
N TYR A 46 10.16 -0.90 -3.80
CA TYR A 46 9.38 0.12 -4.53
C TYR A 46 8.32 0.78 -3.66
N ALA A 47 8.15 0.35 -2.40
CA ALA A 47 7.09 0.83 -1.53
C ALA A 47 7.19 2.34 -1.25
N ALA A 48 8.39 2.85 -0.97
CA ALA A 48 8.60 4.28 -0.75
C ALA A 48 8.22 5.12 -1.98
N ALA A 49 8.70 4.72 -3.17
CA ALA A 49 8.39 5.42 -4.42
C ALA A 49 6.90 5.41 -4.74
N LEU A 50 6.20 4.29 -4.49
CA LEU A 50 4.75 4.22 -4.68
C LEU A 50 4.02 5.12 -3.70
N VAL A 51 4.42 5.13 -2.42
CA VAL A 51 3.80 6.03 -1.44
C VAL A 51 3.99 7.49 -1.84
N ASP A 52 5.21 7.90 -2.19
CA ASP A 52 5.49 9.27 -2.63
C ASP A 52 4.57 9.64 -3.79
N ALA A 53 4.48 8.78 -4.82
CA ALA A 53 3.59 9.01 -5.95
C ALA A 53 2.10 9.10 -5.54
N VAL A 54 1.61 8.20 -4.69
CA VAL A 54 0.21 8.20 -4.21
C VAL A 54 -0.12 9.49 -3.45
N THR A 55 0.79 9.98 -2.62
CA THR A 55 0.57 11.23 -1.85
C THR A 55 0.50 12.49 -2.71
N GLN A 56 1.00 12.43 -3.95
CA GLN A 56 0.90 13.53 -4.91
C GLN A 56 -0.37 13.47 -5.77
N LEU A 57 -1.13 12.36 -5.73
CA LEU A 57 -2.33 12.22 -6.54
C LEU A 57 -3.50 12.99 -5.93
N PRO A 58 -4.23 13.79 -6.74
CA PRO A 58 -5.37 14.53 -6.25
C PRO A 58 -6.45 13.56 -5.73
N LYS A 59 -7.16 13.99 -4.68
CA LYS A 59 -8.28 13.23 -4.08
C LYS A 59 -7.91 11.88 -3.45
N LEU A 60 -6.64 11.50 -3.41
CA LEU A 60 -6.21 10.35 -2.62
C LEU A 60 -5.61 10.82 -1.29
N GLU A 61 -6.07 10.20 -0.20
CA GLU A 61 -5.52 10.37 1.13
C GLU A 61 -4.92 9.04 1.57
N LEU A 62 -3.59 8.95 1.60
CA LEU A 62 -2.92 7.75 2.08
C LEU A 62 -3.01 7.69 3.61
N VAL A 63 -3.77 6.75 4.14
CA VAL A 63 -3.94 6.57 5.59
C VAL A 63 -2.93 5.61 6.21
N GLY A 64 -2.22 4.84 5.37
CA GLY A 64 -1.14 3.98 5.83
C GLY A 64 -0.78 2.90 4.82
N LEU A 65 -0.01 1.93 5.28
CA LEU A 65 0.40 0.77 4.51
C LEU A 65 0.23 -0.50 5.33
N TYR A 66 0.04 -1.62 4.65
CA TYR A 66 -0.03 -2.92 5.32
C TYR A 66 0.58 -4.03 4.46
N THR A 67 0.80 -5.18 5.09
CA THR A 67 1.18 -6.40 4.40
C THR A 67 0.34 -7.57 4.91
N HIS A 68 0.38 -8.68 4.20
CA HIS A 68 -0.17 -9.93 4.69
C HIS A 68 0.97 -10.80 5.20
N MET A 69 0.84 -11.27 6.44
CA MET A 69 1.79 -12.20 7.05
C MET A 69 1.30 -13.63 6.83
N GLU A 70 2.17 -14.52 6.37
CA GLU A 70 1.87 -15.95 6.43
C GLU A 70 1.87 -16.43 7.89
N GLY A 71 0.93 -17.31 8.24
CA GLY A 71 0.88 -17.93 9.55
C GLY A 71 2.13 -18.76 9.85
N ALA A 72 2.36 -19.07 11.13
CA ALA A 72 3.59 -19.65 11.67
C ALA A 72 4.10 -20.98 11.05
N GLY A 73 3.35 -21.60 10.14
CA GLY A 73 3.73 -22.81 9.38
C GLY A 73 4.26 -22.57 7.95
N GLY A 74 4.26 -21.33 7.46
CA GLY A 74 4.74 -21.00 6.11
C GLY A 74 6.27 -20.92 6.01
N ARG A 75 6.82 -21.26 4.83
CA ARG A 75 8.27 -21.21 4.54
C ARG A 75 8.88 -19.80 4.55
N GLY A 76 8.07 -18.74 4.73
CA GLY A 76 8.46 -17.33 4.68
C GLY A 76 9.19 -16.74 5.90
N ARG A 77 9.55 -17.54 6.93
CA ARG A 77 10.10 -17.03 8.22
C ARG A 77 11.31 -16.10 8.13
N ARG A 78 12.08 -16.10 7.02
CA ARG A 78 13.29 -15.27 6.83
C ARG A 78 13.03 -13.90 6.16
N LEU A 79 11.93 -13.71 5.43
CA LEU A 79 11.63 -12.46 4.70
C LEU A 79 10.91 -11.42 5.59
N HIS A 80 10.21 -11.86 6.64
CA HIS A 80 9.45 -11.00 7.55
C HIS A 80 10.29 -9.96 8.30
N ARG A 81 11.54 -10.28 8.66
CA ARG A 81 12.41 -9.37 9.43
C ARG A 81 12.95 -8.22 8.57
N VAL A 82 13.25 -8.49 7.30
CA VAL A 82 13.81 -7.48 6.38
C VAL A 82 12.77 -6.42 6.00
N ALA A 83 11.52 -6.82 5.82
CA ALA A 83 10.46 -5.91 5.40
C ALA A 83 10.00 -4.92 6.48
N VAL A 84 10.04 -5.32 7.76
CA VAL A 84 9.67 -4.41 8.87
C VAL A 84 10.79 -3.38 9.10
N GLU A 85 12.06 -3.75 8.91
CA GLU A 85 13.20 -2.85 9.09
C GLU A 85 13.36 -1.83 7.95
N SER A 86 12.91 -2.16 6.73
CA SER A 86 12.97 -1.28 5.56
C SER A 86 11.85 -0.23 5.51
N ILE A 87 10.82 -0.36 6.35
CA ILE A 87 9.69 0.57 6.42
C ILE A 87 9.83 1.44 7.67
N ARG A 88 10.65 2.49 7.58
CA ARG A 88 10.68 3.57 8.59
C ARG A 88 9.89 4.77 8.06
N TRP A 89 8.72 5.02 8.65
CA TRP A 89 7.91 6.21 8.37
C TRP A 89 7.97 7.21 9.53
N ARG A 90 8.10 8.49 9.16
CA ARG A 90 7.79 9.64 10.03
C ARG A 90 6.52 10.27 9.49
N VAL A 91 5.42 10.11 10.20
CA VAL A 91 4.24 10.95 9.99
C VAL A 91 4.64 12.35 10.46
N ARG A 92 4.51 13.36 9.60
CA ARG A 92 4.69 14.76 10.02
C ARG A 92 3.47 15.22 10.80
#